data_AF-A0A936ZTJ0-F1
#
_entry.id   AF-A0A936ZTJ0-F1
#
_cell.length_a   1.000
_cell.length_b   1.000
_cell.length_c   1.000
_cell.angle_alpha   90.00
_cell.angle_beta   90.00
_cell.angle_gamma   90.00
#
_symmetry.space_group_name_H-M   'P 1'
#
loop_
_entity.id
_entity.type
_entity.pdbx_description
1 polymer ?
#
loop_
_entity_poly.entity_id
_entity_poly.type
_entity_poly.pdbx_seq_one_letter_code
_entity_poly.pdbx_strand_id
1 'polypeptide(L)'
;MKQTNNISISGTIIRTTSENLSKLIRPFLDEYNISKNNYKMVLGDDGNNLAIDFNDPTGFEIYFQGYNNGDYLVSAGNDNGDIEAKKIVLDFIHYFDTKNIIYNIEIQYEYDNGQWRDEDFFVHPDFSWN
;
A
#
# COMPACT_ATOMS: atom_id res chain seq x y z
N MET A 1 0.68 4.11 26.70
CA MET A 1 1.88 3.86 25.88
C MET A 1 1.65 4.53 24.55
N LYS A 2 2.66 5.14 23.92
CA LYS A 2 2.51 5.92 22.69
C LYS A 2 2.88 5.04 21.49
N GLN A 3 2.04 5.10 20.46
CA GLN A 3 2.22 4.41 19.19
C GLN A 3 3.41 5.02 18.44
N THR A 4 4.32 4.19 17.91
CA THR A 4 5.24 4.65 16.85
C THR A 4 4.42 4.72 15.59
N ASN A 5 4.60 5.72 14.72
CA ASN A 5 3.84 5.74 13.48
C ASN A 5 4.41 4.77 12.43
N ASN A 6 5.15 3.74 12.86
CA ASN A 6 5.59 2.65 12.00
C ASN A 6 4.36 1.79 11.70
N ILE A 7 4.14 1.56 10.42
CA ILE A 7 3.02 0.78 9.91
C ILE A 7 3.59 -0.37 9.09
N SER A 8 3.04 -1.56 9.28
CA SER A 8 3.21 -2.66 8.33
C SER A 8 1.86 -2.88 7.67
N ILE A 9 1.83 -2.80 6.35
CA ILE A 9 0.69 -3.30 5.59
C ILE A 9 1.02 -4.70 5.14
N SER A 10 0.06 -5.60 5.23
CA SER A 10 0.08 -6.86 4.49
C SER A 10 -1.28 -7.11 3.88
N GLY A 11 -1.36 -7.62 2.67
CA GLY A 11 -2.66 -7.88 2.08
C GLY A 11 -2.62 -8.45 0.68
N THR A 12 -3.78 -8.86 0.19
CA THR A 12 -3.97 -9.32 -1.18
C THR A 12 -4.78 -8.30 -1.96
N ILE A 13 -4.30 -7.91 -3.15
CA ILE A 13 -5.12 -7.27 -4.18
C ILE A 13 -5.36 -8.30 -5.28
N ILE A 14 -6.61 -8.49 -5.69
CA ILE A 14 -7.03 -9.58 -6.57
C ILE A 14 -7.23 -9.08 -8.02
N ARG A 15 -6.81 -9.92 -8.98
CA ARG A 15 -7.16 -9.85 -10.43
C ARG A 15 -6.80 -8.57 -11.19
N THR A 16 -5.53 -8.22 -11.25
CA THR A 16 -5.02 -7.23 -12.23
C THR A 16 -3.62 -7.57 -12.70
N THR A 17 -3.08 -6.96 -13.77
CA THR A 17 -1.65 -7.10 -14.13
C THR A 17 -0.85 -5.97 -13.50
N SER A 18 0.48 -6.06 -13.40
CA SER A 18 1.30 -4.99 -12.81
C SER A 18 1.18 -3.70 -13.62
N GLU A 19 1.08 -3.83 -14.94
CA GLU A 19 0.86 -2.73 -15.86
C GLU A 19 -0.51 -2.08 -15.60
N ASN A 20 -1.57 -2.88 -15.48
CA ASN A 20 -2.91 -2.37 -15.17
C ASN A 20 -2.98 -1.76 -13.76
N LEU A 21 -2.36 -2.39 -12.77
CA LEU A 21 -2.20 -1.88 -11.41
C LEU A 21 -1.49 -0.53 -11.42
N SER A 22 -0.40 -0.40 -12.17
CA SER A 22 0.34 0.87 -12.29
C SER A 22 -0.51 1.98 -12.95
N LYS A 23 -1.32 1.64 -13.96
CA LYS A 23 -2.25 2.58 -14.61
C LYS A 23 -3.41 2.96 -13.69
N LEU A 24 -3.84 2.05 -12.82
CA LEU A 24 -4.88 2.28 -11.83
C LEU A 24 -4.38 3.18 -10.70
N ILE A 25 -3.17 2.95 -10.21
CA ILE A 25 -2.61 3.66 -9.05
C ILE A 25 -2.01 5.02 -9.41
N ARG A 26 -1.44 5.17 -10.62
CA ARG A 26 -0.79 6.43 -11.03
C ARG A 26 -1.68 7.68 -10.89
N PRO A 27 -2.98 7.68 -11.27
CA PRO A 27 -3.86 8.83 -11.04
C PRO A 27 -3.99 9.21 -9.56
N PHE A 28 -4.08 8.23 -8.65
CA PHE A 28 -4.07 8.48 -7.21
C PHE A 28 -2.78 9.17 -6.76
N LEU A 29 -1.63 8.65 -7.21
CA LEU A 29 -0.32 9.23 -6.88
C LEU A 29 -0.16 10.64 -7.46
N ASP A 30 -0.72 10.90 -8.64
CA ASP A 30 -0.69 12.21 -9.28
C ASP A 30 -1.62 13.21 -8.56
N GLU A 31 -2.78 12.78 -8.07
CA GLU A 31 -3.69 13.60 -7.24
C GLU A 31 -3.13 13.87 -5.84
N TYR A 32 -2.45 12.89 -5.24
CA TYR A 32 -1.74 13.05 -3.98
C TYR A 32 -0.56 14.04 -4.10
N ASN A 33 -0.10 14.34 -5.32
CA ASN A 33 1.12 15.08 -5.59
C ASN A 33 0.87 16.39 -6.35
N ILE A 34 0.57 17.45 -5.59
CA ILE A 34 0.44 18.84 -6.09
C ILE A 34 1.77 19.36 -6.70
N SER A 35 2.91 18.68 -6.52
CA SER A 35 4.24 19.15 -6.96
C SER A 35 5.16 18.11 -7.61
N LYS A 36 4.67 17.18 -8.45
CA LYS A 36 5.42 16.43 -9.49
C LYS A 36 6.74 15.68 -9.14
N ASN A 37 7.28 15.71 -7.92
CA ASN A 37 8.61 15.16 -7.60
C ASN A 37 8.67 14.21 -6.39
N ASN A 38 7.56 13.89 -5.73
CA ASN A 38 7.60 13.18 -4.44
C ASN A 38 7.32 11.67 -4.48
N TYR A 39 7.29 11.02 -5.65
CA TYR A 39 7.26 9.55 -5.72
C TYR A 39 8.02 9.00 -6.94
N LYS A 40 8.57 7.80 -6.79
CA LYS A 40 9.19 7.00 -7.83
C LYS A 40 8.46 5.66 -7.89
N MET A 41 7.84 5.38 -9.03
CA MET A 41 7.20 4.10 -9.29
C MET A 41 8.08 3.25 -10.20
N VAL A 42 8.40 2.03 -9.76
CA VAL A 42 9.27 1.08 -10.46
C VAL A 42 8.50 -0.21 -10.73
N LEU A 43 8.44 -0.63 -12.00
CA LEU A 43 7.96 -1.95 -12.38
C LEU A 43 9.14 -2.91 -12.38
N GLY A 44 8.97 -4.09 -11.79
CA GLY A 44 9.99 -5.15 -11.83
C GLY A 44 10.20 -5.66 -13.26
N ASP A 45 11.42 -6.11 -13.55
CA ASP A 45 11.80 -6.63 -14.88
C ASP A 45 10.99 -7.88 -15.27
N ASP A 46 10.43 -8.58 -14.29
CA ASP A 46 9.55 -9.73 -14.48
C ASP A 46 8.12 -9.35 -14.89
N GLY A 47 7.79 -8.05 -14.89
CA GLY A 47 6.45 -7.56 -15.19
C GLY A 47 5.40 -7.99 -14.17
N ASN A 48 5.80 -8.51 -13.00
CA ASN A 48 4.88 -9.00 -11.97
C ASN A 48 4.98 -8.21 -10.67
N ASN A 49 6.04 -7.42 -10.47
CA ASN A 49 6.21 -6.62 -9.27
C ASN A 49 6.08 -5.12 -9.56
N LEU A 50 5.61 -4.38 -8.55
CA LEU A 50 5.50 -2.92 -8.59
C LEU A 50 5.96 -2.35 -7.25
N ALA A 51 6.86 -1.38 -7.27
CA ALA A 51 7.30 -0.64 -6.09
C ALA A 51 6.95 0.84 -6.24
N ILE A 52 6.51 1.47 -5.15
CA ILE A 52 6.23 2.90 -5.06
C ILE A 52 7.03 3.44 -3.88
N ASP A 53 8.01 4.28 -4.20
CA ASP A 53 8.90 4.94 -3.25
C ASP A 53 8.49 6.41 -3.15
N PHE A 54 8.07 6.87 -1.97
CA PHE A 54 7.69 8.26 -1.75
C PHE A 54 8.94 9.08 -1.36
N ASN A 55 9.55 9.74 -2.36
CA ASN A 55 10.74 10.59 -2.23
C ASN A 55 10.43 11.90 -1.45
N ASP A 56 10.32 11.83 -0.12
CA ASP A 56 10.36 12.94 0.86
C ASP A 56 10.55 12.32 2.28
N PRO A 57 10.78 13.06 3.40
CA PRO A 57 11.47 12.54 4.60
C PRO A 57 10.76 11.37 5.32
N THR A 58 9.53 11.05 4.92
CA THR A 58 8.78 9.88 5.36
C THR A 58 9.54 8.57 5.09
N GLY A 59 10.28 8.43 4.00
CA GLY A 59 10.94 7.16 3.64
C GLY A 59 9.96 5.98 3.49
N PHE A 60 8.72 6.28 3.09
CA PHE A 60 7.65 5.30 2.97
C PHE A 60 7.71 4.59 1.61
N GLU A 61 7.76 3.26 1.62
CA GLU A 61 7.69 2.43 0.42
C GLU A 61 6.46 1.52 0.47
N ILE A 62 5.77 1.39 -0.66
CA ILE A 62 4.74 0.37 -0.88
C ILE A 62 5.23 -0.58 -1.99
N TYR A 63 5.26 -1.87 -1.68
CA TYR A 63 5.65 -2.93 -2.58
C TYR A 63 4.46 -3.85 -2.89
N PHE A 64 4.30 -4.19 -4.16
CA PHE A 64 3.28 -5.11 -4.66
C PHE A 64 3.99 -6.28 -5.34
N GLN A 65 3.91 -7.46 -4.73
CA GLN A 65 4.51 -8.70 -5.22
C GLN A 65 3.46 -9.59 -5.88
N GLY A 66 3.57 -9.82 -7.19
CA GLY A 66 2.67 -10.74 -7.89
C GLY A 66 2.93 -12.19 -7.50
N TYR A 67 1.89 -12.97 -7.15
CA TYR A 67 2.08 -14.37 -6.74
C TYR A 67 1.08 -15.38 -7.36
N ASN A 68 -0.01 -14.94 -8.00
CA ASN A 68 -0.92 -15.86 -8.69
C ASN A 68 -1.83 -15.15 -9.72
N ASN A 69 -1.58 -15.31 -11.03
CA ASN A 69 -2.47 -14.85 -12.13
C ASN A 69 -3.16 -13.49 -11.91
N GLY A 70 -2.42 -12.51 -11.40
CA GLY A 70 -2.90 -11.15 -11.17
C GLY A 70 -3.28 -10.81 -9.73
N ASP A 71 -2.97 -11.70 -8.78
CA ASP A 71 -3.04 -11.41 -7.35
C ASP A 71 -1.69 -10.88 -6.84
N TYR A 72 -1.75 -9.88 -5.98
CA TYR A 72 -0.60 -9.17 -5.42
C TYR A 72 -0.58 -9.25 -3.91
N LEU A 73 0.56 -9.62 -3.32
CA LEU A 73 0.85 -9.31 -1.94
C LEU A 73 1.28 -7.85 -1.85
N VAL A 74 0.61 -7.07 -1.02
CA VAL A 74 0.98 -5.68 -0.74
C VAL A 74 1.75 -5.65 0.56
N SER A 75 2.89 -4.99 0.58
CA SER A 75 3.58 -4.62 1.80
C SER A 75 3.91 -3.12 1.79
N ALA A 76 3.91 -2.51 2.96
CA ALA A 76 4.47 -1.18 3.11
C ALA A 76 5.10 -1.01 4.48
N GLY A 77 6.12 -0.17 4.55
CA GLY A 77 6.88 0.08 5.76
C GLY A 77 7.40 1.50 5.80
N ASN A 78 7.49 2.05 7.01
CA ASN A 78 8.20 3.30 7.29
C ASN A 78 9.08 3.06 8.51
N ASP A 79 10.37 3.39 8.41
CA ASP A 79 11.34 3.26 9.51
C ASP A 79 11.32 4.47 10.48
N ASN A 80 10.67 5.58 10.12
CA ASN A 80 10.73 6.87 10.80
C ASN A 80 9.43 7.28 11.51
N GLY A 81 8.42 6.43 11.50
CA GLY A 81 7.16 6.66 12.19
C GLY A 81 6.52 8.01 11.84
N ASP A 82 6.10 8.21 10.59
CA ASP A 82 5.37 9.41 10.17
C ASP A 82 3.83 9.22 10.17
N ILE A 83 3.09 10.19 10.74
CA ILE A 83 1.60 10.25 10.69
C ILE A 83 1.11 10.25 9.24
N GLU A 84 1.92 10.76 8.30
CA GLU A 84 1.61 10.78 6.88
C GLU A 84 1.51 9.39 6.27
N ALA A 85 2.28 8.40 6.74
CA ALA A 85 2.25 7.04 6.21
C ALA A 85 0.88 6.38 6.42
N LYS A 86 0.32 6.47 7.64
CA LYS A 86 -1.02 5.95 7.93
C LYS A 86 -2.09 6.57 7.02
N LYS A 87 -2.00 7.89 6.81
CA LYS A 87 -2.93 8.60 5.94
C LYS A 87 -2.83 8.12 4.50
N ILE A 88 -1.63 7.97 3.95
CA ILE A 88 -1.40 7.45 2.59
C ILE A 88 -2.08 6.10 2.41
N VAL A 89 -1.95 5.19 3.38
CA VAL A 89 -2.57 3.86 3.31
C VAL A 89 -4.08 3.92 3.30
N LEU A 90 -4.68 4.69 4.21
CA LEU A 90 -6.14 4.83 4.26
C LEU A 90 -6.66 5.48 2.99
N ASP A 91 -5.96 6.47 2.45
CA ASP A 91 -6.31 7.11 1.18
C ASP A 91 -6.19 6.12 0.00
N PHE A 92 -5.22 5.21 0.03
CA PHE A 92 -5.10 4.09 -0.93
C PHE A 92 -6.29 3.13 -0.88
N ILE A 93 -6.70 2.73 0.32
CA ILE A 93 -7.83 1.81 0.52
C ILE A 93 -9.12 2.47 0.02
N HIS A 94 -9.39 3.71 0.40
CA HIS A 94 -10.53 4.47 -0.12
C HIS A 94 -10.46 4.60 -1.65
N TYR A 95 -9.28 4.83 -2.21
CA TYR A 95 -9.11 4.88 -3.65
C TYR A 95 -9.47 3.54 -4.31
N PHE A 96 -9.04 2.41 -3.74
CA PHE A 96 -9.43 1.08 -4.22
C PHE A 96 -10.93 0.84 -4.19
N ASP A 97 -11.63 1.30 -3.15
CA ASP A 97 -13.10 1.27 -3.11
C ASP A 97 -13.71 2.04 -4.29
N THR A 98 -13.21 3.25 -4.58
CA THR A 98 -13.74 4.05 -5.71
C THR A 98 -13.49 3.42 -7.08
N LYS A 99 -12.49 2.54 -7.19
CA LYS A 99 -12.12 1.84 -8.43
C LYS A 99 -12.67 0.42 -8.51
N ASN A 100 -13.42 -0.03 -7.50
CA ASN A 100 -13.95 -1.39 -7.40
C ASN A 100 -12.83 -2.45 -7.52
N ILE A 101 -11.67 -2.16 -6.92
CA ILE A 101 -10.56 -3.10 -6.82
C ILE A 101 -10.85 -4.02 -5.64
N ILE A 102 -10.79 -5.33 -5.87
CA ILE A 102 -11.03 -6.32 -4.82
C ILE A 102 -9.74 -6.48 -4.00
N TYR A 103 -9.83 -6.25 -2.69
CA TYR A 103 -8.70 -6.32 -1.77
C TYR A 103 -9.07 -6.98 -0.44
N ASN A 104 -8.05 -7.48 0.24
CA ASN A 104 -8.07 -7.85 1.65
C ASN A 104 -6.76 -7.37 2.28
N ILE A 105 -6.82 -6.31 3.08
CA ILE A 105 -5.65 -5.61 3.62
C ILE A 105 -5.73 -5.60 5.14
N GLU A 106 -4.63 -6.00 5.75
CA GLU A 106 -4.35 -5.89 7.17
C GLU A 106 -3.30 -4.80 7.38
N ILE A 107 -3.55 -3.91 8.33
CA ILE A 107 -2.59 -2.90 8.77
C ILE A 107 -2.21 -3.22 10.21
N GLN A 108 -0.92 -3.52 10.43
CA GLN A 108 -0.35 -3.70 11.76
C GLN A 108 0.39 -2.43 12.20
N TYR A 109 0.23 -2.08 13.47
CA TYR A 109 0.86 -0.91 14.07
C TYR A 109 1.88 -1.30 15.15
N GLU A 110 3.06 -0.66 15.10
CA GLU A 110 4.11 -0.81 16.10
C GLU A 110 3.97 0.26 17.20
N TYR A 111 4.43 -0.06 18.41
CA TYR A 111 4.57 0.90 19.52
C TYR A 111 6.03 1.29 19.76
N ASP A 112 6.28 2.37 20.52
CA ASP A 112 7.63 2.86 20.89
C ASP A 112 8.55 1.80 21.54
N ASN A 113 7.99 0.68 22.00
CA ASN A 113 8.72 -0.44 22.60
C ASN A 113 9.06 -1.57 21.60
N GLY A 114 8.80 -1.39 20.31
CA GLY A 114 9.06 -2.37 19.26
C GLY A 114 8.06 -3.53 19.18
N GLN A 115 6.91 -3.41 19.84
CA GLN A 115 5.86 -4.45 19.81
C GLN A 115 4.74 -4.07 18.83
N TRP A 116 4.34 -5.04 18.01
CA TRP A 116 3.10 -5.01 17.24
C TRP A 116 1.91 -5.27 18.16
N ARG A 117 0.80 -4.55 17.97
CA ARG A 117 -0.35 -4.68 18.89
C ARG A 117 -1.71 -4.47 18.26
N ASP A 118 -1.84 -3.45 17.41
CA ASP A 118 -3.13 -3.08 16.84
C ASP A 118 -3.17 -3.50 15.38
N GLU A 119 -4.32 -4.03 14.97
CA GLU A 119 -4.58 -4.54 13.63
C GLU A 119 -5.90 -3.97 13.12
N ASP A 120 -5.86 -3.30 11.98
CA ASP A 120 -7.07 -2.91 11.24
C ASP A 120 -7.22 -3.81 10.01
N PHE A 121 -8.41 -4.38 9.83
CA PHE A 121 -8.74 -5.22 8.67
C PHE A 121 -9.70 -4.49 7.73
N PHE A 122 -9.31 -4.40 6.47
CA PHE A 122 -10.10 -3.83 5.39
C PHE A 122 -10.34 -4.90 4.34
N VAL A 123 -11.61 -5.29 4.17
CA VAL A 123 -12.01 -6.35 3.25
C VAL A 123 -13.04 -5.80 2.30
N HIS A 124 -12.74 -5.84 1.00
CA HIS A 124 -13.74 -5.49 -0.01
C HIS A 124 -14.94 -6.46 0.08
N PRO A 125 -16.20 -6.00 -0.04
CA PRO A 125 -17.37 -6.88 0.13
C PRO A 125 -17.40 -8.10 -0.80
N ASP A 126 -16.82 -7.96 -1.99
CA ASP A 126 -16.72 -9.03 -2.99
C ASP A 126 -15.46 -9.92 -2.82
N PHE A 127 -14.66 -9.72 -1.77
CA PHE A 127 -13.53 -10.59 -1.48
C PHE A 127 -14.00 -11.93 -0.92
N SER A 128 -13.58 -13.03 -1.55
CA SER A 128 -13.87 -14.38 -1.08
C SER A 128 -12.59 -15.21 -1.02
N TRP A 129 -12.33 -15.84 0.13
CA TRP A 129 -11.33 -16.90 0.25
C TRP A 129 -11.82 -18.12 -0.54
N ASN A 130 -11.19 -18.39 -1.69
CA ASN A 130 -11.42 -19.63 -2.44
C ASN A 130 -10.77 -20.83 -1.75
#